data_AF-A0A7V6NHE5-F1
#
_entry.id   AF-A0A7V6NHE5-F1
#
_cell.length_a   1.000
_cell.length_b   1.000
_cell.length_c   1.000
_cell.angle_alpha   90.00
_cell.angle_beta   90.00
_cell.angle_gamma   90.00
#
_symmetry.space_group_name_H-M   'P 1'
#
loop_
_entity.id
_entity.type
_entity.pdbx_description
1 polymer ?
#
loop_
_entity_poly.entity_id
_entity_poly.type
_entity_poly.pdbx_seq_one_letter_code
_entity_poly.pdbx_strand_id
1 'polypeptide(L)'
;MGGKVLPFPEVRGLMAKYGKTQQDMGNVIGCGYATFAKKLNNKSDFSMSDMLKIRAFFVNLGEDPQEMTIERIFFTWENHYSEGLANDSCSVQ
;
A
#
# COMPACT_ATOMS: atom_id res chain seq x y z
N MET A 1 23.27 -1.45 -4.42
CA MET A 1 22.71 -0.64 -3.30
C MET A 1 21.41 -1.31 -2.87
N GLY A 2 21.39 -2.03 -1.75
CA GLY A 2 20.17 -2.67 -1.25
C GLY A 2 19.30 -1.66 -0.52
N GLY A 3 18.45 -0.93 -1.26
CA GLY A 3 17.47 -0.01 -0.66
C GLY A 3 16.34 -0.81 0.00
N LYS A 4 16.00 -0.48 1.26
CA LYS A 4 14.79 -1.02 1.89
C LYS A 4 13.57 -0.58 1.09
N VAL A 5 12.80 -1.54 0.58
CA VAL A 5 11.51 -1.27 -0.05
C VAL A 5 10.56 -0.69 1.01
N LEU A 6 9.99 0.47 0.72
CA LEU A 6 9.00 1.07 1.60
C LEU A 6 7.65 0.34 1.44
N PRO A 7 6.90 0.14 2.53
CA PRO A 7 5.56 -0.44 2.44
C PRO A 7 4.65 0.34 1.50
N PHE A 8 3.75 -0.39 0.83
CA PHE A 8 2.75 0.13 -0.09
C PHE A 8 3.33 1.04 -1.20
N PRO A 9 4.31 0.55 -1.99
CA PRO A 9 4.98 1.35 -3.01
C PRO A 9 4.01 1.83 -4.11
N GLU A 10 2.99 1.06 -4.46
CA GLU A 10 2.00 1.46 -5.48
C GLU A 10 1.14 2.63 -4.98
N VAL A 11 0.67 2.60 -3.73
CA VAL A 11 -0.04 3.74 -3.12
C VAL A 11 0.84 4.99 -3.16
N ARG A 12 2.13 4.86 -2.83
CA ARG A 12 3.09 5.98 -2.87
C ARG A 12 3.32 6.50 -4.29
N GLY A 13 3.41 5.60 -5.27
CA GLY A 13 3.56 5.94 -6.69
C GLY A 13 2.34 6.72 -7.20
N LEU A 14 1.13 6.27 -6.89
CA LEU A 14 -0.12 6.94 -7.25
C LEU A 14 -0.23 8.31 -6.58
N MET A 15 0.13 8.42 -5.30
CA MET A 15 0.20 9.70 -4.61
C MET A 15 1.16 10.68 -5.30
N ALA A 16 2.36 10.23 -5.67
CA ALA A 16 3.34 11.06 -6.38
C ALA A 16 2.83 11.49 -7.76
N LYS A 17 2.25 10.54 -8.53
CA LYS A 17 1.68 10.80 -9.87
C LYS A 17 0.63 11.90 -9.86
N TYR A 18 -0.25 11.92 -8.87
CA TYR A 18 -1.35 12.89 -8.77
C TYR A 18 -1.09 14.04 -7.78
N GLY A 19 0.13 14.17 -7.27
CA GLY A 19 0.50 15.23 -6.31
C GLY A 19 -0.32 15.19 -5.02
N LYS A 20 -0.66 14.00 -4.50
CA LYS A 20 -1.46 13.83 -3.29
C LYS A 20 -0.59 13.69 -2.06
N THR A 21 -0.93 14.45 -1.02
CA THR A 21 -0.29 14.36 0.28
C THR A 21 -0.91 13.24 1.12
N GLN A 22 -0.23 12.83 2.19
CA GLN A 22 -0.81 11.89 3.15
C GLN A 22 -2.06 12.44 3.86
N GLN A 23 -2.17 13.77 3.99
CA GLN A 23 -3.37 14.41 4.53
C GLN A 23 -4.55 14.27 3.55
N ASP A 24 -4.31 14.46 2.25
CA ASP A 24 -5.35 14.29 1.23
C ASP A 24 -5.89 12.85 1.23
N MET A 25 -4.98 11.87 1.26
CA MET A 25 -5.37 10.46 1.29
C MET A 25 -6.03 10.07 2.62
N GLY A 26 -5.62 10.70 3.73
CA GLY A 26 -6.32 10.59 5.00
C GLY A 26 -7.78 11.04 4.86
N ASN A 27 -8.02 12.21 4.27
CA ASN A 27 -9.37 12.74 4.04
C ASN A 27 -10.23 11.79 3.19
N VAL A 28 -9.65 11.15 2.16
CA VAL A 28 -10.35 10.15 1.30
C VAL A 28 -10.93 9.00 2.13
N ILE A 29 -10.20 8.50 3.12
CA ILE A 29 -10.65 7.37 3.94
C ILE A 29 -11.31 7.79 5.27
N GLY A 30 -11.35 9.10 5.57
CA GLY A 30 -11.95 9.65 6.77
C GLY A 30 -11.04 9.58 8.00
N CYS A 31 -9.73 9.72 7.83
CA CYS A 31 -8.76 9.78 8.93
C CYS A 31 -7.80 10.97 8.78
N GLY A 32 -7.07 11.32 9.85
CA GLY A 32 -6.06 12.38 9.81
C GLY A 32 -4.72 11.92 9.23
N TYR A 33 -3.86 12.89 8.88
CA TYR A 33 -2.49 12.66 8.40
C TYR A 33 -1.73 11.61 9.22
N ALA A 34 -1.71 11.73 10.55
CA ALA A 34 -0.92 10.84 11.41
C ALA A 34 -1.38 9.38 11.33
N THR A 35 -2.69 9.15 11.19
CA THR A 35 -3.25 7.80 11.04
C THR A 35 -2.94 7.24 9.66
N PHE A 36 -3.11 8.04 8.61
CA PHE A 36 -2.74 7.62 7.26
C PHE A 36 -1.24 7.30 7.16
N ALA A 37 -0.39 8.13 7.75
CA ALA A 37 1.06 7.92 7.82
C ALA A 37 1.43 6.59 8.49
N LYS A 38 0.75 6.23 9.60
CA LYS A 38 0.95 4.94 10.26
C LYS A 38 0.55 3.78 9.35
N LYS A 39 -0.60 3.88 8.67
CA LYS A 39 -1.04 2.87 7.70
C LYS A 39 -0.06 2.70 6.55
N LEU A 40 0.35 3.80 5.92
CA LEU A 40 1.29 3.80 4.79
C LEU A 40 2.69 3.28 5.17
N ASN A 41 3.07 3.32 6.45
CA ASN A 41 4.32 2.75 6.95
C ASN A 41 4.16 1.35 7.58
N ASN A 42 3.04 0.69 7.33
CA ASN A 42 2.68 -0.64 7.86
C ASN A 42 2.78 -0.74 9.39
N LYS A 43 2.37 0.33 10.10
CA LYS A 43 2.25 0.37 11.57
C LYS A 43 0.82 0.19 12.05
N SER A 44 -0.12 0.12 11.12
CA SER A 44 -1.54 -0.16 11.34
C SER A 44 -2.16 -0.58 10.02
N ASP A 45 -3.16 -1.45 10.05
CA ASP A 45 -3.69 -2.02 8.81
C ASP A 45 -4.59 -1.05 8.06
N PHE A 46 -4.63 -1.16 6.73
CA PHE A 46 -5.74 -0.63 5.94
C PHE A 46 -6.95 -1.55 6.08
N SER A 47 -8.12 -0.99 6.37
CA SER A 47 -9.36 -1.76 6.32
C SER A 47 -9.77 -2.00 4.86
N MET A 48 -10.61 -3.00 4.60
CA MET A 48 -11.17 -3.21 3.26
C MET A 48 -11.92 -1.96 2.75
N SER A 49 -12.59 -1.22 3.64
CA SER A 49 -13.24 0.05 3.28
C SER A 49 -12.23 1.12 2.86
N ASP A 50 -11.10 1.22 3.55
CA ASP A 50 -10.01 2.14 3.18
C ASP A 50 -9.49 1.82 1.78
N MET A 51 -9.21 0.54 1.53
CA MET A 51 -8.68 0.04 0.26
C MET A 51 -9.63 0.35 -0.91
N LEU A 52 -10.92 0.09 -0.74
CA LEU A 52 -11.94 0.37 -1.75
C LEU A 52 -12.08 1.88 -2.03
N LYS A 53 -12.05 2.73 -1.00
CA LYS A 53 -12.12 4.19 -1.16
C LYS A 53 -10.89 4.75 -1.88
N ILE A 54 -9.70 4.28 -1.51
CA ILE A 54 -8.44 4.68 -2.17
C ILE A 54 -8.46 4.26 -3.64
N ARG A 55 -8.86 3.02 -3.93
CA ARG A 55 -9.03 2.54 -5.31
C ARG A 55 -10.00 3.42 -6.10
N ALA A 56 -11.20 3.64 -5.56
CA ALA A 56 -12.22 4.46 -6.22
C ALA A 56 -11.73 5.90 -6.47
N PHE A 57 -10.99 6.47 -5.53
CA PHE A 57 -10.40 7.79 -5.67
C PHE A 57 -9.44 7.87 -6.87
N PHE A 58 -8.50 6.93 -7.01
CA PHE A 58 -7.55 6.97 -8.14
C PHE A 58 -8.20 6.60 -9.48
N VAL A 59 -9.17 5.69 -9.49
CA VAL A 59 -10.00 5.43 -10.69
C VAL A 59 -10.71 6.71 -11.16
N ASN A 60 -11.30 7.47 -10.23
CA ASN A 60 -11.97 8.73 -10.56
C ASN A 60 -11.00 9.83 -11.03
N LEU A 61 -9.70 9.69 -10.78
CA LEU A 61 -8.66 10.59 -11.30
C LEU A 61 -8.14 10.18 -12.69
N GLY A 62 -8.55 9.03 -13.21
CA GLY A 62 -8.21 8.57 -14.56
C GLY A 62 -7.37 7.28 -14.63
N GLU A 63 -7.15 6.58 -13.51
CA GLU A 63 -6.58 5.23 -13.58
C GLU A 63 -7.58 4.23 -14.18
N ASP A 64 -7.06 3.24 -14.92
CA ASP A 64 -7.88 2.15 -15.45
C ASP A 64 -8.42 1.27 -14.30
N PRO A 65 -9.76 1.11 -14.16
CA PRO A 65 -10.36 0.25 -13.16
C PRO A 65 -9.88 -1.21 -13.20
N GLN A 66 -9.51 -1.73 -14.39
CA GLN A 66 -9.06 -3.12 -14.55
C GLN A 66 -7.64 -3.31 -14.01
N GLU A 67 -6.80 -2.30 -14.17
CA GLU A 67 -5.40 -2.32 -13.70
C GLU A 67 -5.28 -1.99 -12.20
N MET A 68 -6.24 -1.25 -11.65
CA MET A 68 -6.28 -0.84 -10.23
C MET A 68 -6.92 -1.91 -9.33
N THR A 69 -6.35 -3.10 -9.27
CA THR A 69 -6.83 -4.14 -8.33
C THR A 69 -6.33 -3.87 -6.91
N ILE A 70 -7.11 -4.27 -5.89
CA ILE A 70 -6.68 -4.17 -4.48
C ILE A 70 -5.38 -4.96 -4.25
N GLU A 71 -5.26 -6.13 -4.87
CA GLU A 71 -4.06 -6.98 -4.84
C GLU A 71 -2.81 -6.22 -5.30
N ARG A 72 -2.90 -5.54 -6.45
CA ARG A 72 -1.81 -4.72 -6.99
C ARG A 72 -1.42 -3.59 -6.05
N ILE A 73 -2.42 -2.83 -5.60
CA ILE A 73 -2.20 -1.60 -4.84
C ILE A 73 -1.64 -1.90 -3.44
N PHE A 74 -2.12 -2.96 -2.77
CA PHE A 74 -1.86 -3.18 -1.35
C PHE A 74 -1.02 -4.42 -1.02
N PHE A 75 -0.96 -5.44 -1.88
CA PHE A 75 -0.40 -6.75 -1.50
C PHE A 75 0.75 -7.25 -2.39
N THR A 76 0.85 -6.79 -3.64
CA THR A 76 1.89 -7.25 -4.58
C THR A 76 3.32 -7.01 -4.07
N TRP A 77 3.54 -5.98 -3.26
CA TRP A 77 4.85 -5.69 -2.68
C TRP A 77 5.25 -6.65 -1.54
N GLU A 78 4.29 -7.34 -0.91
CA GLU A 78 4.57 -8.38 0.10
C GLU A 78 5.00 -9.69 -0.57
N ASN A 79 4.40 -10.04 -1.72
CA ASN A 79 4.66 -11.30 -2.44
C ASN A 79 6.04 -11.39 -3.10
N HIS A 80 6.76 -10.28 -3.29
CA HIS A 80 8.09 -10.29 -3.92
C HIS A 80 9.28 -10.38 -2.95
N TYR A 81 9.05 -10.44 -1.63
CA TYR A 81 10.15 -10.40 -0.64
C TYR A 81 10.08 -11.45 0.48
N SER A 82 9.10 -12.36 0.46
CA SER A 82 9.07 -13.52 1.38
C SER A 82 10.08 -14.63 1.03
N GLU A 83 10.71 -14.61 -0.15
CA GLU A 83 11.79 -15.57 -0.48
C GLU A 83 13.09 -15.32 0.31
N GLY A 84 13.19 -14.24 1.08
CA GLY A 84 14.37 -13.90 1.89
C GLY A 84 14.35 -14.37 3.35
N LEU A 85 13.26 -14.99 3.83
CA LEU A 85 13.12 -15.44 5.22
C LEU A 85 12.72 -16.92 5.35
N ALA A 86 12.86 -17.71 4.28
CA ALA A 86 12.64 -19.17 4.29
C ALA A 86 13.94 -19.98 4.47
N ASN A 87 14.96 -19.40 5.11
CA ASN A 87 16.16 -20.13 5.56
C ASN A 87 16.34 -19.95 7.06
N ASP A 88 15.35 -20.36 7.85
CA ASP A 88 15.65 -20.90 9.18
C ASP A 88 15.15 -22.35 9.20
N SER A 89 16.13 -23.23 9.16
CA SER A 89 16.03 -24.66 9.36
C SER A 89 15.13 -25.02 10.53
N CYS A 90 14.10 -25.82 10.28
CA CYS A 90 13.65 -26.79 11.26
C CYS A 90 13.84 -28.17 10.65
N SER A 91 15.03 -28.73 10.87
CA SER A 91 15.27 -30.16 10.76
C SER A 91 14.43 -30.84 11.85
N VAL A 92 13.39 -31.57 11.44
CA VAL A 92 12.78 -32.56 12.33
C VAL A 92 13.52 -33.87 12.10
N GLN A 93 14.43 -34.19 13.01
CA GLN A 93 14.89 -35.57 13.25
C GLN A 93 13.91 -36.23 14.23
#